data_AF-B3M5B8-F1
#
_entry.id   AF-B3M5B8-F1
#
_cell.length_a   1.000
_cell.length_b   1.000
_cell.length_c   1.000
_cell.angle_alpha   90.00
_cell.angle_beta   90.00
_cell.angle_gamma   90.00
#
_symmetry.space_group_name_H-M   'P 1'
#
loop_
_entity.id
_entity.type
_entity.pdbx_description
1 polymer ?
#
loop_
_entity_poly.entity_id
_entity_poly.type
_entity_poly.pdbx_seq_one_letter_code
_entity_poly.pdbx_strand_id
1 'polypeptide(L)'
;METKLLEVSPDGPLTFSRANGCQELLIQNVSQEAVTYKLQSTVFGKFSFRPRWGVLKAKEHTHVLISMSQEAELSEKGRDKIVIVCMTAPINEVDYEATASFWRHNICYNPRVEKHQLTCRAADGNELEVVRSRDSKREESQSVASLRTERKIWR
;
A
#
# COMPACT_ATOMS: atom_id res chain seq x y z
N MET A 1 27.63 2.58 11.78
CA MET A 1 26.28 3.14 11.57
C MET A 1 25.78 2.55 10.26
N GLU A 2 24.57 2.01 10.20
CA GLU A 2 23.97 1.62 8.91
C GLU A 2 23.69 2.88 8.10
N THR A 3 24.25 2.96 6.91
CA THR A 3 24.03 4.07 5.97
C THR A 3 22.76 3.82 5.18
N LYS A 4 21.67 4.46 5.59
CA LYS A 4 20.39 4.49 4.88
C LYS A 4 20.60 4.93 3.42
N LEU A 5 20.14 4.11 2.48
CA LEU A 5 20.30 4.31 1.04
C LEU A 5 19.08 5.02 0.43
N LEU A 6 17.88 4.60 0.84
CA LEU A 6 16.62 5.11 0.30
C LEU A 6 15.73 5.74 1.38
N GLU A 7 14.93 6.71 0.95
CA GLU A 7 13.74 7.17 1.66
C GLU A 7 12.50 6.79 0.89
N VAL A 8 11.47 6.35 1.61
CA VAL A 8 10.20 5.89 1.04
C VAL A 8 9.10 6.71 1.70
N SER A 9 8.22 7.30 0.89
CA SER A 9 7.09 8.12 1.35
C SER A 9 5.80 7.68 0.66
N PRO A 10 4.68 7.53 1.39
CA PRO A 10 4.57 7.56 2.85
C PRO A 10 5.36 6.44 3.55
N ASP A 11 5.82 6.68 4.79
CA ASP A 11 6.48 5.67 5.64
C ASP A 11 5.46 4.77 6.40
N GLY A 12 4.21 5.22 6.49
CA GLY A 12 3.13 4.59 7.22
C GLY A 12 2.38 3.49 6.45
N PRO A 13 1.24 3.02 7.01
CA PRO A 13 0.40 2.04 6.35
C PRO A 13 -0.20 2.57 5.05
N LEU A 14 -0.21 1.72 4.02
CA LEU A 14 -0.88 1.98 2.74
C LEU A 14 -2.33 1.53 2.81
N THR A 15 -3.25 2.45 2.55
CA THR A 15 -4.69 2.25 2.75
C THR A 15 -5.39 2.13 1.40
N PHE A 16 -5.99 0.96 1.14
CA PHE A 16 -6.68 0.67 -0.12
C PHE A 16 -8.19 0.57 0.11
N SER A 17 -9.00 1.13 -0.78
CA SER A 17 -10.47 1.01 -0.73
C SER A 17 -11.02 0.34 -1.98
N ARG A 18 -12.28 -0.12 -1.97
CA ARG A 18 -12.93 -0.66 -3.18
C ARG A 18 -13.05 0.39 -4.30
N ALA A 19 -13.13 1.68 -3.95
CA ALA A 19 -13.19 2.79 -4.90
C ALA A 19 -11.80 3.27 -5.34
N ASN A 20 -10.78 3.14 -4.47
CA ASN A 20 -9.40 3.47 -4.79
C ASN A 20 -8.47 2.29 -4.43
N GLY A 21 -8.32 1.38 -5.39
CA GLY A 21 -7.36 0.26 -5.31
C GLY A 21 -5.92 0.66 -5.66
N CYS A 22 -5.64 1.94 -5.87
CA CYS A 22 -4.31 2.44 -6.23
C CYS A 22 -3.69 3.28 -5.10
N GLN A 23 -2.39 3.11 -4.89
CA GLN A 23 -1.57 3.91 -3.99
C GLN A 23 -0.26 4.26 -4.70
N GLU A 24 0.29 5.43 -4.41
CA GLU A 24 1.56 5.89 -4.97
C GLU A 24 2.63 5.96 -3.87
N LEU A 25 3.83 5.50 -4.20
CA LEU A 25 5.03 5.64 -3.37
C LEU A 25 6.06 6.52 -4.07
N LEU A 26 6.59 7.50 -3.34
CA LEU A 26 7.84 8.15 -3.69
C LEU A 26 9.00 7.34 -3.08
N ILE A 27 9.95 6.94 -3.92
CA ILE A 27 11.21 6.32 -3.49
C ILE A 27 12.35 7.24 -3.92
N GLN A 28 13.14 7.73 -2.97
CA GLN A 28 14.25 8.66 -3.20
C GLN A 28 15.58 8.07 -2.74
N ASN A 29 16.63 8.18 -3.56
CA ASN A 29 17.98 7.80 -3.19
C ASN A 29 18.68 8.93 -2.42
N VAL A 30 18.89 8.73 -1.12
CA VAL A 30 19.58 9.70 -0.25
C VAL A 30 21.08 9.44 -0.11
N SER A 31 21.59 8.32 -0.65
CA SER A 31 23.03 8.04 -0.71
C SER A 31 23.77 8.95 -1.72
N GLN A 32 25.07 8.73 -1.87
CA GLN A 32 25.91 9.35 -2.92
C GLN A 32 26.25 8.38 -4.06
N GLU A 33 25.75 7.14 -3.99
CA GLU A 33 26.00 6.09 -4.97
C GLU A 33 24.73 5.79 -5.77
N ALA A 34 24.84 5.05 -6.89
CA ALA A 34 23.66 4.49 -7.53
C ALA A 34 23.10 3.35 -6.65
N VAL A 35 21.78 3.25 -6.55
CA VAL A 35 21.09 2.25 -5.72
C VAL A 35 20.09 1.48 -6.58
N THR A 36 20.16 0.16 -6.57
CA THR A 36 19.12 -0.69 -7.16
C THR A 36 18.05 -1.00 -6.13
N TYR A 37 16.79 -0.99 -6.56
CA TYR A 37 15.64 -1.28 -5.72
C TYR A 37 14.70 -2.29 -6.39
N LYS A 38 13.94 -3.02 -5.57
CA LYS A 38 12.93 -3.99 -6.00
C LYS A 38 11.77 -4.05 -5.01
N LEU A 39 10.55 -4.05 -5.54
CA LEU A 39 9.33 -4.23 -4.76
C LEU A 39 8.92 -5.71 -4.73
N GLN A 40 8.50 -6.15 -3.56
CA GLN A 40 7.94 -7.47 -3.28
C GLN A 40 6.68 -7.30 -2.42
N SER A 41 5.85 -8.34 -2.33
CA SER A 41 4.81 -8.43 -1.31
C SER A 41 4.95 -9.75 -0.55
N THR A 42 4.51 -9.77 0.71
CA THR A 42 4.37 -10.99 1.50
C THR A 42 3.20 -11.87 1.04
N VAL A 43 2.32 -11.35 0.17
CA VAL A 43 1.18 -12.08 -0.40
C VAL A 43 1.25 -12.11 -1.92
N PHE A 44 1.04 -13.31 -2.49
CA PHE A 44 1.04 -13.51 -3.94
C PHE A 44 -0.26 -12.98 -4.57
N GLY A 45 -0.19 -12.49 -5.81
CA GLY A 45 -1.35 -12.11 -6.62
C GLY A 45 -2.06 -10.79 -6.25
N LYS A 46 -2.10 -10.39 -4.96
CA LYS A 46 -2.90 -9.24 -4.53
C LYS A 46 -2.47 -7.88 -5.07
N PHE A 47 -1.17 -7.68 -5.34
CA PHE A 47 -0.59 -6.39 -5.72
C PHE A 47 0.20 -6.44 -7.03
N SER A 48 0.03 -5.40 -7.83
CA SER A 48 0.87 -5.08 -8.98
C SER A 48 1.66 -3.79 -8.72
N PHE A 49 2.84 -3.68 -9.32
CA PHE A 49 3.82 -2.60 -9.07
C PHE A 49 4.32 -2.04 -10.40
N ARG A 50 4.30 -0.73 -10.58
CA ARG A 50 4.87 -0.04 -11.75
C ARG A 50 5.64 1.22 -11.35
N PRO A 51 6.98 1.29 -11.56
CA PRO A 51 7.88 0.17 -11.87
C PRO A 51 7.96 -0.84 -10.71
N ARG A 52 8.31 -2.11 -11.01
CA ARG A 52 8.52 -3.15 -9.98
C ARG A 52 9.94 -3.16 -9.42
N TRP A 53 10.90 -2.67 -10.18
CA TRP A 53 12.32 -2.63 -9.85
C TRP A 53 12.97 -1.54 -10.70
N GLY A 54 14.16 -1.10 -10.30
CA GLY A 54 14.93 -0.15 -11.09
C GLY A 54 16.27 0.19 -10.44
N VAL A 55 16.84 1.29 -10.92
CA VAL A 55 18.08 1.89 -10.43
C VAL A 55 17.82 3.38 -10.27
N LEU A 56 18.27 3.94 -9.16
CA LEU A 56 18.26 5.39 -8.90
C LEU A 56 19.71 5.85 -8.78
N LYS A 57 20.11 6.84 -9.57
CA LYS A 57 21.37 7.57 -9.38
C LYS A 57 21.33 8.31 -8.04
N ALA A 58 22.49 8.80 -7.60
CA ALA A 58 22.58 9.62 -6.39
C ALA A 58 21.59 10.80 -6.48
N LYS A 59 20.77 10.99 -5.43
CA LYS A 59 19.73 12.03 -5.32
C LYS A 59 18.55 11.91 -6.30
N GLU A 60 18.49 10.87 -7.11
CA GLU A 60 17.34 10.58 -7.98
C GLU A 60 16.17 10.03 -7.16
N HIS A 61 14.95 10.19 -7.68
CA HIS A 61 13.73 9.63 -7.10
C HIS A 61 12.84 9.04 -8.19
N THR A 62 11.88 8.21 -7.78
CA THR A 62 10.91 7.59 -8.69
C THR A 62 9.56 7.43 -7.98
N HIS A 63 8.50 7.50 -8.78
CA HIS A 63 7.13 7.27 -8.36
C HIS A 63 6.74 5.83 -8.73
N VAL A 64 6.30 5.06 -7.73
CA VAL A 64 5.84 3.68 -7.90
C VAL A 64 4.36 3.60 -7.63
N LEU A 65 3.60 3.32 -8.68
CA LEU A 65 2.18 2.99 -8.59
C LEU A 65 2.02 1.54 -8.12
N ILE A 66 1.35 1.37 -6.98
CA ILE A 66 0.84 0.09 -6.48
C ILE A 66 -0.64 0.01 -6.84
N SER A 67 -1.05 -1.06 -7.51
CA SER A 67 -2.47 -1.34 -7.75
C SER A 67 -2.84 -2.71 -7.17
N MET A 68 -3.86 -2.73 -6.31
CA MET A 68 -4.50 -3.93 -5.78
C MET A 68 -5.37 -4.59 -6.87
N SER A 69 -5.43 -5.92 -6.93
CA SER A 69 -6.38 -6.64 -7.81
C SER A 69 -7.81 -6.41 -7.34
N GLN A 70 -8.78 -6.41 -8.26
CA GLN A 70 -10.18 -6.09 -7.96
C GLN A 70 -10.85 -7.16 -7.08
N GLU A 71 -10.33 -8.38 -7.14
CA GLU A 71 -10.76 -9.58 -6.43
C GLU A 71 -10.00 -9.80 -5.11
N ALA A 72 -8.99 -8.97 -4.83
CA ALA A 72 -8.11 -9.16 -3.69
C ALA A 72 -8.65 -8.50 -2.41
N GLU A 73 -8.90 -9.31 -1.38
CA GLU A 73 -9.24 -8.82 -0.04
C GLU A 73 -7.98 -8.71 0.83
N LEU A 74 -7.83 -7.60 1.56
CA LEU A 74 -6.71 -7.39 2.47
C LEU A 74 -6.93 -8.08 3.82
N SER A 75 -5.85 -8.59 4.42
CA SER A 75 -5.89 -9.17 5.76
C SER A 75 -6.30 -8.12 6.80
N GLU A 76 -7.49 -8.25 7.40
CA GLU A 76 -7.98 -7.45 8.54
C GLU A 76 -6.92 -7.25 9.65
N LYS A 77 -6.14 -8.31 9.94
CA LYS A 77 -5.06 -8.30 10.94
C LYS A 77 -3.77 -7.56 10.49
N GLY A 78 -3.79 -6.80 9.39
CA GLY A 78 -2.63 -6.05 8.88
C GLY A 78 -1.41 -6.92 8.53
N ARG A 79 -1.62 -8.16 8.07
CA ARG A 79 -0.53 -9.10 7.76
C ARG A 79 0.03 -8.96 6.34
N ASP A 80 -0.74 -8.32 5.47
CA ASP A 80 -0.35 -8.08 4.09
C ASP A 80 0.64 -6.90 4.07
N LYS A 81 1.83 -7.14 3.53
CA LYS A 81 2.92 -6.17 3.50
C LYS A 81 3.49 -6.02 2.11
N ILE A 82 4.01 -4.84 1.84
CA ILE A 82 4.85 -4.53 0.69
C ILE A 82 6.26 -4.29 1.24
N VAL A 83 7.25 -4.88 0.57
CA VAL A 83 8.66 -4.81 0.98
C VAL A 83 9.44 -4.21 -0.17
N ILE A 84 10.10 -3.09 0.09
CA ILE A 84 11.08 -2.50 -0.81
C ILE A 84 12.45 -2.97 -0.32
N VAL A 85 13.14 -3.74 -1.15
CA VAL A 85 14.52 -4.15 -0.90
C VAL A 85 15.45 -3.33 -1.78
N CYS A 86 16.56 -2.87 -1.23
CA CYS A 86 17.51 -2.02 -1.94
C CYS A 86 18.96 -2.28 -1.50
N MET A 87 19.89 -1.92 -2.37
CA MET A 87 21.32 -1.84 -2.06
C MET A 87 22.06 -1.03 -3.12
N THR A 88 23.31 -0.66 -2.85
CA THR A 88 24.17 0.02 -3.83
C THR A 88 24.32 -0.84 -5.09
N ALA A 89 24.18 -0.20 -6.24
CA ALA A 89 24.18 -0.87 -7.54
C ALA A 89 25.58 -1.37 -7.90
N PRO A 90 25.72 -2.55 -8.51
CA PRO A 90 27.00 -2.95 -9.10
C PRO A 90 27.44 -1.92 -10.15
N ILE A 91 28.75 -1.67 -10.23
CA ILE A 91 29.36 -0.49 -10.87
C ILE A 91 29.12 -0.40 -12.40
N ASN A 92 28.69 -1.48 -13.04
CA ASN A 92 28.41 -1.54 -14.47
C ASN A 92 26.90 -1.60 -14.73
N GLU A 93 26.48 -1.12 -15.91
CA GLU A 93 25.07 -1.04 -16.32
C GLU A 93 24.28 -2.30 -15.96
N VAL A 94 23.12 -2.07 -15.35
CA VAL A 94 22.36 -3.08 -14.61
C VAL A 94 21.67 -4.03 -15.57
N ASP A 95 22.45 -5.00 -16.07
CA ASP A 95 21.95 -6.14 -16.84
C ASP A 95 20.83 -6.83 -16.04
N TYR A 96 19.70 -7.02 -16.70
CA TYR A 96 18.52 -7.64 -16.13
C TYR A 96 18.81 -9.05 -15.62
N GLU A 97 19.60 -9.85 -16.35
CA GLU A 97 19.85 -11.23 -15.98
C GLU A 97 20.83 -11.34 -14.80
N ALA A 98 21.95 -10.61 -14.85
CA ALA A 98 22.86 -10.45 -13.71
C ALA A 98 22.12 -9.95 -12.47
N THR A 99 21.24 -8.95 -12.61
CA THR A 99 20.49 -8.36 -11.50
C THR A 99 19.43 -9.32 -10.94
N ALA A 100 18.71 -10.05 -11.80
CA ALA A 100 17.77 -11.07 -11.36
C ALA A 100 18.47 -12.21 -10.62
N SER A 101 19.61 -12.68 -11.14
CA SER A 101 20.43 -13.73 -10.52
C SER A 101 21.11 -13.27 -9.24
N PHE A 102 21.55 -12.02 -9.19
CA PHE A 102 22.07 -11.37 -7.99
C PHE A 102 20.99 -11.33 -6.89
N TRP A 103 19.79 -10.84 -7.20
CA TRP A 103 18.68 -10.78 -6.24
C TRP A 103 18.28 -12.18 -5.72
N ARG A 104 18.28 -13.22 -6.57
CA ARG A 104 18.01 -14.61 -6.14
C ARG A 104 18.98 -15.09 -5.04
N HIS A 105 20.26 -14.71 -5.13
CA HIS A 105 21.28 -15.11 -4.16
C HIS A 105 21.34 -14.20 -2.91
N ASN A 106 21.06 -12.90 -3.05
CA ASN A 106 21.43 -11.91 -2.03
C ASN A 106 20.28 -11.45 -1.11
N ILE A 107 19.00 -11.47 -1.55
CA ILE A 107 17.87 -10.86 -0.79
C ILE A 107 17.74 -11.38 0.65
N CYS A 108 18.00 -12.67 0.88
CA CYS A 108 17.76 -13.31 2.17
C CYS A 108 18.95 -13.28 3.13
N TYR A 109 20.18 -13.17 2.62
CA TYR A 109 21.41 -13.47 3.38
C TYR A 109 22.49 -12.39 3.32
N ASN A 110 22.40 -11.42 2.39
CA ASN A 110 23.41 -10.37 2.29
C ASN A 110 23.08 -9.23 3.28
N PRO A 111 23.95 -8.94 4.27
CA PRO A 111 23.71 -7.91 5.28
C PRO A 111 23.75 -6.47 4.72
N ARG A 112 24.12 -6.28 3.45
CA ARG A 112 24.08 -4.97 2.76
C ARG A 112 22.73 -4.66 2.11
N VAL A 113 21.75 -5.58 2.18
CA VAL A 113 20.40 -5.36 1.64
C VAL A 113 19.53 -4.67 2.68
N GLU A 114 19.29 -3.38 2.47
CA GLU A 114 18.32 -2.59 3.22
C GLU A 114 16.89 -2.95 2.83
N LYS A 115 15.95 -2.84 3.78
CA LYS A 115 14.57 -3.31 3.65
C LYS A 115 13.59 -2.35 4.31
N HIS A 116 12.72 -1.73 3.52
CA HIS A 116 11.58 -0.95 4.03
C HIS A 116 10.32 -1.84 3.97
N GLN A 117 9.54 -1.90 5.05
CA GLN A 117 8.29 -2.65 5.10
C GLN A 117 7.11 -1.70 5.31
N LEU A 118 6.15 -1.74 4.39
CA LEU A 118 4.90 -1.00 4.47
C LEU A 118 3.76 -1.99 4.72
N THR A 119 2.89 -1.67 5.66
CA THR A 119 1.73 -2.50 5.99
C THR A 119 0.53 -2.07 5.16
N CYS A 120 -0.20 -3.00 4.56
CA CYS A 120 -1.40 -2.71 3.80
C CYS A 120 -2.65 -2.86 4.66
N ARG A 121 -3.60 -1.93 4.56
CA ARG A 121 -4.87 -1.95 5.27
C ARG A 121 -6.01 -1.64 4.31
N ALA A 122 -7.20 -2.18 4.60
CA ALA A 122 -8.41 -1.66 3.99
C ALA A 122 -8.69 -0.25 4.54
N ALA A 123 -9.28 0.63 3.73
CA ALA A 123 -9.96 1.81 4.24
C ALA A 123 -11.20 1.33 5.00
N ASP A 124 -11.20 1.50 6.33
CA ASP A 124 -12.27 1.01 7.18
C ASP A 124 -13.61 1.70 6.81
N GLY A 125 -14.52 0.92 6.23
CA GLY A 125 -15.84 1.39 5.81
C GLY A 125 -16.83 1.50 6.97
N ASN A 126 -16.39 1.94 8.16
CA ASN A 126 -17.25 1.96 9.34
C ASN A 126 -16.88 3.04 10.37
N GLU A 127 -17.19 4.29 10.06
CA GLU A 127 -17.39 5.34 11.06
C GLU A 127 -18.83 5.88 11.00
N LEU A 128 -19.80 4.96 11.01
CA LEU A 128 -21.12 5.24 11.58
C LEU A 128 -21.05 4.92 13.07
N GLU A 129 -20.30 5.73 13.82
CA GLU A 129 -20.62 5.92 15.22
C GLU A 129 -22.02 6.55 15.29
N VAL A 130 -23.02 5.69 15.42
CA VAL A 130 -24.33 6.09 15.92
C VAL A 130 -24.09 6.51 17.37
N VAL A 131 -23.71 7.78 17.55
CA VAL A 131 -23.75 8.47 18.83
C VAL A 131 -25.19 8.36 19.31
N ARG A 132 -25.43 7.36 20.17
CA ARG A 132 -26.67 7.24 20.93
C ARG A 132 -26.66 8.32 21.99
N SER A 133 -26.85 9.56 21.54
CA SER A 133 -27.22 10.69 22.37
C SER A 133 -28.34 10.22 23.28
N ARG A 134 -28.07 10.21 24.59
CA ARG A 134 -29.09 9.97 25.61
C ARG A 134 -29.97 11.20 25.65
N ASP A 135 -30.87 11.32 24.69
CA ASP A 135 -31.65 12.52 24.55
C ASP A 135 -32.65 12.64 25.69
N SER A 136 -32.79 13.86 26.18
CA SER A 136 -33.50 14.13 27.42
C SER A 136 -34.99 14.26 27.17
N LYS A 137 -35.75 13.45 27.90
CA LYS A 137 -37.21 13.49 28.01
C LYS A 137 -37.78 14.92 28.04
N ARG A 138 -38.50 15.31 26.98
CA ARG A 138 -39.62 16.26 27.08
C ARG A 138 -40.62 16.13 25.91
N GLU A 139 -41.88 16.41 26.20
CA GLU A 139 -43.00 16.51 25.24
C GLU A 139 -42.77 17.65 24.20
N GLU A 140 -43.52 17.82 23.09
CA GLU A 140 -44.97 17.61 22.93
C GLU A 140 -45.43 17.56 21.44
N SER A 141 -46.55 16.85 21.21
CA SER A 141 -47.54 16.91 20.10
C SER A 141 -47.25 17.67 18.79
N GLN A 142 -47.51 17.03 17.64
CA GLN A 142 -48.79 17.18 16.92
C GLN A 142 -48.94 16.20 15.73
N SER A 143 -50.19 15.99 15.30
CA SER A 143 -50.62 15.01 14.29
C SER A 143 -50.76 15.62 12.88
N VAL A 144 -50.72 14.77 11.84
CA VAL A 144 -51.82 14.53 10.87
C VAL A 144 -51.37 13.59 9.73
N ALA A 145 -52.17 12.53 9.54
CA ALA A 145 -52.49 11.71 8.36
C ALA A 145 -51.56 11.50 7.13
N SER A 146 -51.88 10.37 6.45
CA SER A 146 -51.62 10.02 5.04
C SER A 146 -50.24 9.41 4.71
N LEU A 147 -50.12 8.28 3.98
CA LEU A 147 -51.10 7.26 3.56
C LEU A 147 -50.40 5.90 3.29
N ARG A 148 -51.17 4.84 3.03
CA ARG A 148 -50.70 3.58 2.40
C ARG A 148 -50.70 3.73 0.87
N THR A 149 -49.84 2.98 0.16
CA THR A 149 -50.26 1.97 -0.85
C THR A 149 -49.07 1.11 -1.35
N GLU A 150 -49.22 -0.19 -1.13
CA GLU A 150 -48.79 -1.40 -1.87
C GLU A 150 -47.52 -1.48 -2.73
N ARG A 151 -46.82 -2.62 -2.56
CA ARG A 151 -45.79 -3.16 -3.46
C ARG A 151 -46.44 -3.91 -4.63
N LYS A 152 -46.03 -3.63 -5.87
CA LYS A 152 -46.30 -4.54 -7.01
C LYS A 152 -45.08 -5.40 -7.33
N ILE A 153 -45.27 -6.71 -7.21
CA ILE A 153 -44.38 -7.75 -7.73
C ILE A 153 -44.78 -8.00 -9.18
N TRP A 154 -43.81 -8.10 -10.09
CA TRP A 154 -44.02 -8.62 -11.44
C TRP A 154 -43.24 -9.93 -11.61
N ARG A 155 -43.84 -10.86 -12.37
CA ARG A 155 -43.20 -12.08 -12.86
C ARG A 155 -42.61 -11.83 -14.24
#